data_AF-A0A6G3LNE8-F1
#
_entry.id   AF-A0A6G3LNE8-F1
#
_cell.length_a   1.000
_cell.length_b   1.000
_cell.length_c   1.000
_cell.angle_alpha   90.00
_cell.angle_beta   90.00
_cell.angle_gamma   90.00
#
_symmetry.space_group_name_H-M   'P 1'
#
loop_
_entity.id
_entity.type
_entity.pdbx_description
1 polymer ?
#
loop_
_entity_poly.entity_id
_entity_poly.type
_entity_poly.pdbx_seq_one_letter_code
_entity_poly.pdbx_strand_id
1 'polypeptide(L)'
;MRESGFSPFGGVNFDVKAVGGIAVESVPEDVKKLVVDKPLFPPEPPKEGWELLDIVEQRPAEAVEIVKSSRGEFEVKVVAEAVMVARNTMYKSIHGEPVYWVSWVYKVSWKPRYEVGRGEVHAPTKSL
;
A
#
# COMPACT_ATOMS: atom_id res chain seq x y z
N MET A 1 -2.17 -4.79 -12.29
CA MET A 1 -1.54 -3.57 -12.83
C MET A 1 -1.67 -3.57 -14.36
N ARG A 2 -1.61 -2.42 -15.07
CA ARG A 2 -1.72 -2.41 -16.54
C ARG A 2 -0.86 -1.33 -17.20
N GLU A 3 -0.41 -1.56 -18.43
CA GLU A 3 0.25 -0.54 -19.26
C GLU A 3 -0.73 0.62 -19.52
N SER A 4 -0.23 1.86 -19.44
CA SER A 4 -1.03 3.08 -19.57
C SER A 4 -0.45 4.11 -20.52
N GLY A 5 0.76 3.89 -21.06
CA GLY A 5 1.37 4.79 -22.02
C GLY A 5 2.90 4.72 -22.01
N PHE A 6 3.53 5.83 -22.36
CA PHE A 6 4.98 5.94 -22.46
C PHE A 6 5.61 6.48 -21.16
N SER A 7 6.79 5.96 -20.82
CA SER A 7 7.70 6.52 -19.81
C SER A 7 9.15 6.30 -20.26
N PRO A 8 10.10 7.17 -19.87
CA PRO A 8 11.52 6.97 -20.17
C PRO A 8 12.13 5.72 -19.50
N PHE A 9 11.42 5.09 -18.55
CA PHE A 9 11.91 3.93 -17.79
C PHE A 9 11.59 2.59 -18.49
N GLY A 10 12.06 2.45 -19.73
CA GLY A 10 11.82 1.26 -20.55
C GLY A 10 10.75 1.41 -21.62
N GLY A 11 10.28 2.64 -21.88
CA GLY A 11 9.34 2.94 -22.97
C GLY A 11 7.89 2.61 -22.66
N VAL A 12 7.58 2.21 -21.41
CA VAL A 12 6.22 1.90 -20.93
C VAL A 12 5.98 2.50 -19.54
N ASN A 13 4.76 2.97 -19.33
CA ASN A 13 4.24 3.42 -18.05
C ASN A 13 3.15 2.48 -17.56
N PHE A 14 3.00 2.34 -16.24
CA PHE A 14 1.99 1.48 -15.64
C PHE A 14 0.99 2.29 -14.80
N ASP A 15 -0.30 2.03 -15.03
CA ASP A 15 -1.38 2.42 -14.14
C ASP A 15 -1.52 1.37 -13.03
N VAL A 16 -1.35 1.83 -11.79
CA VAL A 16 -1.34 0.98 -10.59
C VAL A 16 -2.40 1.50 -9.63
N LYS A 17 -3.45 0.69 -9.46
CA LYS A 17 -4.47 0.89 -8.44
C LYS A 17 -4.13 0.07 -7.21
N ALA A 18 -3.47 0.69 -6.23
CA ALA A 18 -3.17 0.07 -4.94
C ALA A 18 -4.34 0.26 -3.96
N VAL A 19 -4.59 -0.77 -3.14
CA VAL A 19 -5.57 -0.72 -2.04
C VAL A 19 -4.89 -1.27 -0.80
N GLY A 20 -4.98 -0.54 0.30
CA GLY A 20 -4.43 -0.91 1.60
C GLY A 20 -5.57 -1.10 2.59
N GLY A 21 -5.49 -2.18 3.36
CA GLY A 21 -6.35 -2.44 4.50
C GLY A 21 -5.52 -2.55 5.77
N ILE A 22 -6.20 -2.51 6.90
CA ILE A 22 -5.59 -2.82 8.20
C ILE A 22 -6.40 -3.90 8.89
N ALA A 23 -5.70 -4.74 9.63
CA ALA A 23 -6.28 -5.64 10.60
C ALA A 23 -5.52 -5.42 11.91
N VAL A 24 -6.23 -5.48 13.02
CA VAL A 24 -5.61 -5.37 14.34
C VAL A 24 -5.11 -6.75 14.73
N GLU A 25 -3.83 -6.87 15.03
CA GLU A 25 -3.24 -8.12 15.52
C GLU A 25 -3.54 -8.33 17.01
N SER A 26 -3.40 -7.27 17.81
CA SER A 26 -3.73 -7.29 19.22
C SER A 26 -4.11 -5.89 19.72
N VAL A 27 -4.96 -5.86 20.74
CA VAL A 27 -5.30 -4.63 21.48
C VAL A 27 -5.06 -4.91 22.97
N PRO A 28 -4.34 -4.04 23.69
CA PRO A 28 -4.24 -4.11 25.15
C PRO A 28 -5.62 -4.14 25.82
N GLU A 29 -5.77 -4.91 26.90
CA GLU A 29 -7.08 -5.13 27.54
C GLU A 29 -7.71 -3.86 28.12
N ASP A 30 -6.89 -2.95 28.65
CA ASP A 30 -7.32 -1.62 29.09
C ASP A 30 -7.88 -0.79 27.93
N VAL A 31 -7.27 -0.87 26.75
CA VAL A 31 -7.74 -0.19 25.54
C VAL A 31 -9.02 -0.84 25.01
N LYS A 32 -9.16 -2.17 25.04
CA LYS A 32 -10.41 -2.87 24.66
C LYS A 32 -11.60 -2.44 25.53
N LYS A 33 -11.37 -2.27 26.84
CA LYS A 33 -12.42 -1.84 27.78
C LYS A 33 -13.00 -0.46 27.45
N LEU A 34 -12.24 0.41 26.77
CA LEU A 34 -12.73 1.74 26.36
C LEU A 34 -13.90 1.66 25.38
N VAL A 35 -14.01 0.56 24.63
CA VAL A 35 -14.94 0.43 23.51
C VAL A 35 -16.05 -0.61 23.70
N VAL A 36 -16.06 -1.35 24.81
CA VAL A 36 -16.97 -2.50 25.02
C VAL A 36 -18.45 -2.15 24.84
N ASP A 37 -18.87 -1.01 25.40
CA ASP A 37 -20.26 -0.52 25.36
C ASP A 37 -20.50 0.52 24.26
N LYS A 38 -19.54 0.71 23.36
CA LYS A 38 -19.64 1.69 22.27
C LYS A 38 -20.44 1.15 21.08
N PRO A 39 -21.11 2.02 20.32
CA PRO A 39 -21.80 1.61 19.09
C PRO A 39 -20.80 1.12 18.04
N LEU A 40 -21.30 0.34 17.07
CA LEU A 40 -20.52 -0.03 15.89
C LEU A 40 -20.16 1.20 15.06
N PHE A 41 -19.00 1.14 14.42
CA PHE A 41 -18.55 2.18 13.50
C PHE A 41 -19.57 2.38 12.36
N PRO A 42 -20.03 3.62 12.10
CA PRO A 42 -20.97 3.91 11.02
C PRO A 42 -20.32 3.76 9.64
N PRO A 43 -21.11 3.70 8.55
CA PRO A 43 -20.57 3.60 7.18
C PRO A 43 -19.69 4.79 6.78
N GLU A 44 -20.03 5.99 7.23
CA GLU A 44 -19.26 7.21 7.01
C GLU A 44 -18.44 7.56 8.26
N PRO A 45 -17.17 7.97 8.13
CA PRO A 45 -16.34 8.29 9.28
C PRO A 45 -16.97 9.39 10.16
N PRO A 46 -17.06 9.19 11.49
CA PRO A 46 -17.53 10.22 12.41
C PRO A 46 -16.58 11.43 12.39
N LYS A 47 -17.10 12.61 12.69
CA LYS A 47 -16.29 13.85 12.73
C LYS A 47 -15.48 14.01 14.02
N GLU A 48 -15.83 13.27 15.06
CA GLU A 48 -15.27 13.40 16.41
C GLU A 48 -14.71 12.07 16.94
N GLY A 49 -13.93 12.14 18.02
CA GLY A 49 -13.40 10.97 18.74
C GLY A 49 -12.11 10.41 18.17
N TRP A 50 -11.47 11.10 17.21
CA TRP A 50 -10.19 10.71 16.64
C TRP A 50 -9.01 11.23 17.47
N GLU A 51 -8.09 10.33 17.76
CA GLU A 51 -6.82 10.58 18.43
C GLU A 51 -5.68 10.20 17.47
N LEU A 52 -4.75 11.11 17.22
CA LEU A 52 -3.56 10.82 16.42
C LEU A 52 -2.63 9.90 17.20
N LEU A 53 -2.09 8.90 16.52
CA LEU A 53 -1.11 7.98 17.08
C LEU A 53 0.21 8.08 16.35
N ASP A 54 1.30 7.93 17.11
CA ASP A 54 2.64 7.81 16.55
C ASP A 54 2.86 6.39 15.98
N ILE A 55 3.52 6.33 14.83
CA ILE A 55 4.02 5.07 14.27
C ILE A 55 5.41 4.83 14.88
N VAL A 56 5.47 3.96 15.88
CA VAL A 56 6.73 3.64 16.58
C VAL A 56 7.62 2.74 15.72
N GLU A 57 7.02 1.78 15.01
CA GLU A 57 7.70 0.89 14.09
C GLU A 57 6.79 0.49 12.93
N GLN A 58 7.38 0.18 11.78
CA GLN A 58 6.69 -0.44 10.67
C GLN A 58 7.65 -1.28 9.83
N ARG A 59 7.10 -2.31 9.18
CA ARG A 59 7.77 -3.01 8.08
C ARG A 59 7.03 -2.67 6.79
N PRO A 60 7.72 -2.24 5.72
CA PRO A 60 7.06 -1.93 4.47
C PRO A 60 6.31 -3.15 3.91
N ALA A 61 5.06 -2.95 3.49
CA ALA A 61 4.31 -3.98 2.79
C ALA A 61 4.65 -3.89 1.30
N GLU A 62 5.19 -4.98 0.74
CA GLU A 62 5.65 -5.01 -0.65
C GLU A 62 4.80 -5.97 -1.50
N ALA A 63 4.40 -5.53 -2.68
CA ALA A 63 3.80 -6.37 -3.71
C ALA A 63 4.65 -6.28 -4.98
N VAL A 64 4.98 -7.44 -5.56
CA VAL A 64 5.71 -7.54 -6.82
C VAL A 64 4.88 -8.37 -7.80
N GLU A 65 4.60 -7.81 -8.97
CA GLU A 65 3.90 -8.49 -10.05
C GLU A 65 4.72 -8.45 -11.34
N ILE A 66 4.63 -9.53 -12.13
CA ILE A 66 5.15 -9.55 -13.49
C ILE A 66 4.02 -9.14 -14.43
N VAL A 67 4.24 -8.05 -15.16
CA VAL A 67 3.26 -7.49 -16.10
C VAL A 67 3.79 -7.63 -17.52
N LYS A 68 2.99 -8.24 -18.39
CA LYS A 68 3.26 -8.27 -19.84
C LYS A 68 2.85 -6.93 -20.45
N SER A 69 3.73 -6.37 -21.27
CA SER A 69 3.53 -5.08 -21.94
C SER A 69 3.87 -5.16 -23.43
N SER A 70 3.59 -4.09 -24.16
CA SER A 70 3.99 -3.90 -25.56
C SER A 70 5.51 -3.92 -25.78
N ARG A 71 6.30 -3.75 -24.71
CA ARG A 71 7.78 -3.72 -24.72
C ARG A 71 8.43 -4.92 -24.02
N GLY A 72 7.66 -5.97 -23.72
CA GLY A 72 8.14 -7.17 -23.02
C GLY A 72 7.63 -7.26 -21.58
N GLU A 73 8.24 -8.13 -20.78
CA GLU A 73 7.87 -8.34 -19.38
C GLU A 73 8.55 -7.33 -18.45
N PHE A 74 7.79 -6.82 -17.49
CA PHE A 74 8.29 -5.92 -16.46
C PHE A 74 7.97 -6.48 -15.09
N GLU A 75 8.93 -6.35 -14.17
CA GLU A 75 8.69 -6.52 -12.75
C GLU A 75 8.22 -5.17 -12.21
N VAL A 76 6.96 -5.09 -11.79
CA VAL A 76 6.36 -3.90 -11.17
C VAL A 76 6.28 -4.13 -9.67
N LYS A 77 6.89 -3.23 -8.90
CA LYS A 77 6.95 -3.27 -7.44
C LYS A 77 6.17 -2.11 -6.86
N VAL A 78 5.33 -2.40 -5.87
CA VAL A 78 4.63 -1.43 -5.04
C VAL A 78 5.09 -1.62 -3.60
N VAL A 79 5.59 -0.55 -2.98
CA VAL A 79 5.89 -0.51 -1.55
C VAL A 79 4.88 0.41 -0.88
N ALA A 80 4.08 -0.13 0.04
CA ALA A 80 3.13 0.61 0.85
C ALA A 80 3.78 0.98 2.19
N GLU A 81 3.68 2.26 2.54
CA GLU A 81 4.19 2.83 3.78
C GLU A 81 3.05 3.52 4.52
N ALA A 82 2.87 3.18 5.79
CA ALA A 82 1.94 3.89 6.66
C ALA A 82 2.58 5.23 7.05
N VAL A 83 1.85 6.33 6.87
CA VAL A 83 2.38 7.69 7.12
C VAL A 83 1.63 8.43 8.21
N MET A 84 0.38 8.06 8.48
CA MET A 84 -0.44 8.64 9.54
C MET A 84 -1.38 7.58 10.08
N VAL A 85 -1.58 7.57 11.40
CA VAL A 85 -2.54 6.69 12.08
C VAL A 85 -3.40 7.52 13.02
N ALA A 86 -4.70 7.26 13.01
CA ALA A 86 -5.63 7.76 14.01
C ALA A 86 -6.42 6.61 14.62
N ARG A 87 -6.79 6.74 15.89
CA ARG A 87 -7.66 5.80 16.62
C ARG A 87 -8.94 6.50 17.05
N ASN A 88 -10.06 5.77 17.03
CA ASN A 88 -11.33 6.19 17.59
C ASN A 88 -11.82 5.18 18.63
N THR A 89 -12.10 5.68 19.83
CA THR A 89 -12.59 4.89 20.97
C THR A 89 -14.04 5.24 21.35
N MET A 90 -14.71 6.11 20.58
CA MET A 90 -16.14 6.36 20.72
C MET A 90 -17.00 5.33 19.97
N TYR A 91 -16.37 4.54 19.09
CA TYR A 91 -16.98 3.47 18.30
C TYR A 91 -16.14 2.20 18.40
N LYS A 92 -16.75 1.06 18.09
CA LYS A 92 -16.05 -0.23 17.98
C LYS A 92 -16.17 -0.84 16.58
N SER A 93 -15.17 -1.63 16.22
CA SER A 93 -15.22 -2.49 15.03
C SER A 93 -16.22 -3.63 15.22
N ILE A 94 -16.50 -4.37 14.15
CA ILE A 94 -17.30 -5.61 14.20
C ILE A 94 -16.68 -6.69 15.11
N HIS A 95 -15.38 -6.55 15.42
CA HIS A 95 -14.63 -7.45 16.31
C HIS A 95 -14.57 -6.92 17.76
N GLY A 96 -15.23 -5.81 18.07
CA GLY A 96 -15.24 -5.23 19.42
C GLY A 96 -13.96 -4.46 19.78
N GLU A 97 -13.21 -4.00 18.78
CA GLU A 97 -11.93 -3.31 18.95
C GLU A 97 -12.08 -1.81 18.67
N PRO A 98 -11.18 -0.95 19.17
CA PRO A 98 -11.10 0.43 18.71
C PRO A 98 -10.94 0.49 17.20
N VAL A 99 -11.46 1.55 16.60
CA VAL A 99 -11.33 1.74 15.17
C VAL A 99 -10.03 2.46 14.89
N TYR A 100 -9.22 1.89 14.00
CA TYR A 100 -8.00 2.52 13.51
C TYR A 100 -8.22 3.00 12.08
N TRP A 101 -7.58 4.11 11.73
CA TRP A 101 -7.56 4.64 10.38
C TRP A 101 -6.12 4.93 10.00
N VAL A 102 -5.69 4.39 8.85
CA VAL A 102 -4.31 4.53 8.39
C VAL A 102 -4.29 5.19 7.03
N SER A 103 -3.45 6.22 6.90
CA SER A 103 -3.10 6.82 5.63
C SER A 103 -1.84 6.17 5.08
N TRP A 104 -1.85 5.87 3.78
CA TRP A 104 -0.80 5.13 3.10
C TRP A 104 -0.19 5.96 1.98
N VAL A 105 1.11 5.79 1.78
CA VAL A 105 1.80 6.19 0.55
C VAL A 105 2.23 4.94 -0.20
N TYR A 106 1.93 4.90 -1.50
CA TYR A 106 2.31 3.79 -2.38
C TYR A 106 3.43 4.24 -3.31
N LYS A 107 4.62 3.67 -3.11
CA LYS A 107 5.80 3.91 -3.94
C LYS A 107 5.83 2.85 -5.04
N VAL A 108 5.47 3.27 -6.25
CA VAL A 108 5.42 2.40 -7.43
C VAL A 108 6.73 2.54 -8.21
N SER A 109 7.32 1.41 -8.59
CA SER A 109 8.50 1.35 -9.45
C SER A 109 8.43 0.13 -10.36
N TRP A 110 9.17 0.15 -11.46
CA TRP A 110 9.26 -1.00 -12.35
C TRP A 110 10.61 -1.08 -13.05
N LYS A 111 10.96 -2.29 -13.48
CA LYS A 111 12.15 -2.55 -14.30
C LYS A 111 11.84 -3.61 -15.36
N PRO A 112 12.47 -3.54 -16.55
CA PRO A 112 12.40 -4.62 -17.52
C PRO A 112 12.92 -5.93 -16.91
N ARG A 113 12.26 -7.04 -17.22
CA ARG A 113 12.78 -8.36 -16.93
C ARG A 113 13.56 -8.82 -18.16
N TYR A 114 14.89 -8.69 -18.12
CA TYR A 114 15.73 -9.26 -19.16
C TYR A 114 15.61 -10.79 -19.09
N GLU A 115 15.13 -11.43 -20.15
CA GLU A 115 15.16 -12.89 -20.25
C GLU A 115 16.62 -13.36 -20.16
N VAL A 116 16.96 -14.04 -19.08
CA VAL A 116 18.22 -14.81 -19.02
C VAL A 116 18.02 -16.02 -19.94
N GLY A 117 18.36 -15.86 -21.21
CA GLY A 117 18.51 -16.97 -22.15
C GLY A 117 17.78 -16.81 -23.48
N ARG A 118 18.22 -15.86 -24.32
CA ARG A 118 18.55 -16.07 -25.75
C ARG A 118 18.96 -14.73 -26.37
N GLY A 119 20.25 -14.64 -26.72
CA GLY A 119 20.78 -13.77 -27.79
C GLY A 119 20.65 -12.26 -27.59
N GLU A 120 21.78 -11.62 -27.30
CA GLU A 120 22.12 -10.22 -27.58
C GLU A 120 20.96 -9.22 -27.77
N VAL A 121 20.76 -8.35 -26.79
CA VAL A 121 20.07 -7.08 -27.01
C VAL A 121 21.08 -5.97 -26.79
N HIS A 122 21.44 -5.28 -27.87
CA HIS A 122 22.32 -4.11 -27.85
C HIS A 122 21.85 -3.13 -26.77
N ALA A 123 22.71 -2.87 -25.78
CA ALA A 123 22.60 -1.67 -24.99
C ALA A 123 22.67 -0.48 -25.96
N PRO A 124 21.80 0.55 -25.84
CA PRO A 124 22.03 1.78 -26.57
C PRO A 124 23.36 2.36 -26.07
N THR A 125 24.34 2.39 -26.97
CA THR A 125 25.64 2.99 -26.76
C THR A 125 25.43 4.42 -26.26
N LYS A 126 25.85 4.70 -25.02
CA LYS A 126 25.91 6.07 -24.52
C LYS A 126 26.98 6.82 -25.30
N SER A 127 26.58 7.77 -26.13
CA SER A 127 27.43 8.89 -26.52
C SER A 127 27.21 9.98 -25.49
N LEU A 128 28.24 10.30 -24.70
CA LEU A 128 28.37 11.56 -23.99
C LEU A 128 28.76 12.67 -24.98
#